data_AF-A0A1S4CXX0-F1
#
_entry.id   AF-A0A1S4CXX0-F1
#
_cell.length_a   1.000
_cell.length_b   1.000
_cell.length_c   1.000
_cell.angle_alpha   90.00
_cell.angle_beta   90.00
_cell.angle_gamma   90.00
#
_symmetry.space_group_name_H-M   'P 1'
#
loop_
_entity.id
_entity.type
_entity.pdbx_description
1 polymer ?
#
loop_
_entity_poly.entity_id
_entity_poly.type
_entity_poly.pdbx_seq_one_letter_code
_entity_poly.pdbx_strand_id
1 'polypeptide(L)'
;MYYLIMHQTLAATHMEDNELTESMQKLLVVMQRLDQKIGPMLDEDGELFNKRWGYLSRAGLWDKSHLMRQIEKYADIYTSRVSNFLHYTPFMYFRAQEQNLAHDSYTFDHLRRDN
;
A
#
# COMPACT_ATOMS: atom_id res chain seq x y z
N MET A 1 -24.48 -15.07 2.59
CA MET A 1 -23.80 -13.95 3.29
C MET A 1 -24.26 -13.80 4.74
N TYR A 2 -25.57 -13.68 5.02
CA TYR A 2 -26.10 -13.61 6.40
C TYR A 2 -25.75 -14.80 7.29
N TYR A 3 -25.71 -16.03 6.75
CA TYR A 3 -25.40 -17.24 7.51
C TYR A 3 -23.95 -17.32 8.00
N LEU A 4 -22.98 -16.72 7.28
CA LEU A 4 -21.55 -16.75 7.61
C LEU A 4 -21.22 -15.77 8.75
N ILE A 5 -21.86 -14.59 8.72
CA ILE A 5 -21.72 -13.56 9.75
C ILE A 5 -22.34 -14.06 11.07
N MET A 6 -23.52 -14.69 11.03
CA MET A 6 -24.17 -15.26 12.22
C MET A 6 -23.36 -16.41 12.86
N HIS A 7 -22.66 -17.22 12.06
CA HIS A 7 -21.85 -18.33 12.57
C HIS A 7 -20.56 -17.84 13.25
N GLN A 8 -19.96 -16.75 12.77
CA GLN A 8 -18.83 -16.09 13.45
C GLN A 8 -19.27 -15.40 14.74
N THR A 9 -20.46 -14.77 14.76
CA THR A 9 -20.98 -14.17 16.00
C THR A 9 -21.35 -15.22 17.04
N LEU A 10 -21.88 -16.39 16.64
CA LEU A 10 -22.23 -17.47 17.56
C LEU A 10 -20.99 -18.17 18.16
N ALA A 11 -19.92 -18.34 17.39
CA ALA A 11 -18.65 -18.87 17.89
C ALA A 11 -17.96 -17.89 18.86
N ALA A 12 -18.09 -16.57 18.63
CA ALA A 12 -17.60 -15.54 19.54
C ALA A 12 -18.41 -15.44 20.84
N THR A 13 -19.68 -15.89 20.86
CA THR A 13 -20.51 -15.93 22.07
C THR A 13 -20.29 -17.15 22.98
N HIS A 14 -19.42 -18.09 22.59
CA HIS A 14 -19.08 -19.29 23.38
C HIS A 14 -17.55 -19.45 23.53
N MET A 15 -16.85 -18.33 23.70
CA MET A 15 -15.51 -18.33 24.29
C MET A 15 -15.67 -17.84 25.73
N GLU A 16 -15.11 -18.55 26.70
CA GLU A 16 -15.03 -18.05 28.07
C GLU A 16 -14.28 -16.70 28.03
N ASP A 17 -14.78 -15.67 28.73
CA ASP A 17 -14.25 -14.30 28.69
C ASP A 17 -12.72 -14.24 28.90
N ASN A 18 -12.19 -15.20 29.66
CA ASN A 18 -10.77 -15.37 29.93
C ASN A 18 -9.96 -15.81 28.68
N GLU A 19 -10.48 -16.74 27.87
CA GLU A 19 -9.83 -17.20 26.64
C GLU A 19 -9.82 -16.11 25.56
N LEU A 20 -10.89 -15.31 25.49
CA LEU A 20 -10.96 -14.14 24.63
C LEU A 20 -9.93 -13.09 25.04
N THR A 21 -9.86 -12.79 26.33
CA THR A 21 -8.90 -11.82 26.88
C THR A 21 -7.46 -12.26 26.62
N GLU A 22 -7.15 -13.55 26.81
CA GLU A 22 -5.83 -14.11 26.54
C GLU A 22 -5.47 -14.00 25.05
N SER A 23 -6.42 -14.29 24.17
CA SER A 23 -6.24 -14.18 22.71
C SER A 23 -5.99 -12.74 22.27
N MET A 24 -6.75 -11.78 22.81
CA MET A 24 -6.55 -10.35 22.57
C MET A 24 -5.17 -9.90 23.06
N GLN A 25 -4.74 -10.35 24.24
CA GLN A 25 -3.42 -10.02 24.79
C GLN A 25 -2.29 -10.55 23.91
N LYS A 26 -2.41 -11.80 23.42
CA LYS A 26 -1.45 -12.37 22.46
C LYS A 26 -1.38 -11.53 21.17
N LEU A 27 -2.52 -11.12 20.63
CA LEU A 27 -2.56 -10.30 19.41
C LEU A 27 -1.90 -8.93 19.61
N LEU A 28 -2.16 -8.26 20.74
CA LEU A 28 -1.54 -6.98 21.06
C LEU A 28 -0.01 -7.09 21.17
N VAL A 29 0.50 -8.17 21.77
CA VAL A 29 1.95 -8.44 21.82
C VAL A 29 2.53 -8.63 20.41
N VAL A 30 1.80 -9.32 19.53
CA VAL A 30 2.23 -9.50 18.13
C VAL A 30 2.23 -8.16 17.39
N MET A 31 1.19 -7.34 17.54
CA MET A 31 1.13 -5.99 16.93
C MET A 31 2.32 -5.14 17.36
N GLN A 32 2.62 -5.09 18.66
CA GLN A 32 3.76 -4.34 19.17
C GLN A 32 5.10 -4.82 18.61
N ARG A 33 5.29 -6.15 18.50
CA ARG A 33 6.51 -6.73 17.91
C ARG A 33 6.65 -6.39 16.43
N LEU A 34 5.52 -6.35 15.70
CA LEU A 34 5.51 -5.95 14.30
C LEU A 34 5.82 -4.46 14.16
N ASP A 35 5.23 -3.59 14.98
CA ASP A 35 5.53 -2.15 14.96
C ASP A 35 7.00 -1.87 15.25
N GLN A 36 7.59 -2.57 16.23
CA GLN A 36 9.03 -2.49 16.55
C GLN A 36 9.93 -2.93 15.38
N LYS A 37 9.41 -3.74 14.46
CA LYS A 37 10.14 -4.17 13.26
C LYS A 37 9.90 -3.25 12.07
N ILE A 38 8.67 -2.77 11.89
CA ILE A 38 8.28 -1.92 10.76
C ILE A 38 8.89 -0.52 10.87
N GLY A 39 8.92 0.07 12.08
CA GLY A 39 9.48 1.41 12.29
C GLY A 39 10.92 1.56 11.75
N PRO A 40 11.88 0.73 12.21
CA PRO A 40 13.25 0.78 11.72
C PRO A 40 13.37 0.52 10.21
N MET A 41 12.55 -0.38 9.65
CA MET A 41 12.55 -0.65 8.21
C MET A 41 12.10 0.57 7.39
N LEU A 42 11.14 1.35 7.90
CA LEU A 42 10.70 2.58 7.27
C LEU A 42 11.78 3.67 7.33
N ASP A 43 12.51 3.76 8.44
CA ASP A 43 13.63 4.69 8.58
C ASP A 43 14.78 4.32 7.62
N GLU A 44 15.10 3.03 7.51
CA GLU A 44 16.11 2.51 6.59
C GLU A 44 15.76 2.77 5.10
N ASP A 45 14.49 2.64 4.70
CA ASP A 45 14.04 2.96 3.33
C ASP A 45 14.37 4.43 2.97
N GLY A 46 14.19 5.34 3.92
CA GLY A 46 14.43 6.78 3.76
C GLY A 46 15.90 7.18 3.55
N GLU A 47 16.86 6.36 3.97
CA GLU A 47 18.30 6.69 3.93
C GLU A 47 18.89 6.70 2.51
N LEU A 48 18.23 6.07 1.53
CA LEU A 48 18.64 6.09 0.12
C LEU A 48 18.41 7.46 -0.55
N PHE A 49 17.67 8.35 0.10
CA PHE A 49 17.26 9.64 -0.43
C PHE A 49 17.86 10.79 0.37
N ASN A 50 17.46 12.02 0.04
CA ASN A 50 17.96 13.18 0.75
C ASN A 50 17.55 13.11 2.23
N LYS A 51 18.52 13.05 3.16
CA LYS A 51 18.25 12.93 4.61
C LYS A 51 17.33 14.02 5.19
N ARG A 52 17.27 15.21 4.59
CA ARG A 52 16.45 16.33 5.09
C ARG A 52 15.04 16.33 4.50
N TRP A 53 14.90 15.96 3.23
CA TRP A 53 13.66 16.12 2.47
C TRP A 53 12.99 14.80 2.08
N GLY A 54 13.69 13.67 2.21
CA GLY A 54 13.23 12.35 1.81
C GLY A 54 12.92 12.26 0.31
N TYR A 55 11.80 11.62 -0.01
CA TYR A 55 11.31 11.42 -1.37
C TYR A 55 10.70 12.69 -1.94
N LEU A 56 11.07 13.05 -3.17
CA LEU A 56 10.42 14.17 -3.87
C LEU A 56 8.96 13.87 -4.24
N SER A 57 8.60 12.61 -4.41
CA SER A 57 7.26 12.19 -4.84
C SER A 57 6.27 11.97 -3.68
N ARG A 58 6.76 11.80 -2.44
CA ARG A 58 5.95 11.47 -1.27
C ARG A 58 6.07 12.52 -0.17
N ALA A 59 5.02 12.70 0.61
CA ALA A 59 5.01 13.51 1.83
C ALA A 59 4.54 12.64 3.00
N GLY A 60 5.40 11.75 3.48
CA GLY A 60 5.06 10.68 4.42
C GLY A 60 4.91 9.32 3.74
N LEU A 61 4.27 8.36 4.41
CA LEU A 61 4.21 6.96 3.96
C LEU A 61 3.24 6.75 2.78
N TRP A 62 2.01 7.27 2.89
CA TRP A 62 0.92 7.00 1.94
C TRP A 62 0.47 8.22 1.15
N ASP A 63 1.08 9.38 1.35
CA ASP A 63 0.64 10.63 0.72
C ASP A 63 1.60 11.11 -0.37
N LYS A 64 1.02 11.71 -1.42
CA LYS A 64 1.75 12.31 -2.52
C LYS A 64 2.31 13.66 -2.08
N SER A 65 3.53 13.99 -2.48
CA SER A 65 4.05 15.33 -2.26
C SER A 65 3.27 16.37 -3.07
N HIS A 66 3.41 17.65 -2.72
CA HIS A 66 2.83 18.72 -3.52
C HIS A 66 3.39 18.72 -4.95
N LEU A 67 4.69 18.45 -5.12
CA LEU A 67 5.32 18.35 -6.43
C LEU A 67 4.70 17.21 -7.26
N MET A 68 4.50 16.03 -6.66
CA MET A 68 3.91 14.90 -7.36
C MET A 68 2.48 15.21 -7.82
N ARG A 69 1.67 15.85 -6.96
CA ARG A 69 0.32 16.29 -7.35
C ARG A 69 0.34 17.28 -8.51
N GLN A 70 1.35 18.16 -8.59
CA GLN A 70 1.51 19.05 -9.74
C GLN A 70 1.88 18.27 -11.00
N ILE A 71 2.82 17.33 -10.91
CA ILE A 71 3.21 16.49 -12.05
C ILE A 71 2.00 15.71 -12.58
N GLU A 72 1.27 15.02 -11.71
CA GLU A 72 0.07 14.27 -12.11
C GLU A 72 -1.02 15.15 -12.73
N LYS A 73 -1.16 16.39 -12.26
CA LYS A 73 -2.18 17.30 -12.78
C LYS A 73 -1.82 17.91 -14.14
N TYR A 74 -0.54 18.18 -14.37
CA TYR A 74 -0.10 19.01 -15.51
C TYR A 74 0.65 18.24 -16.60
N ALA A 75 1.10 17.01 -16.32
CA ALA A 75 1.82 16.20 -17.29
C ALA A 75 1.07 14.88 -17.53
N ASP A 76 0.63 14.66 -18.78
CA ASP A 76 0.03 13.39 -19.21
C ASP A 76 1.05 12.24 -19.11
N ILE A 77 2.32 12.55 -19.39
CA ILE A 77 3.46 11.64 -19.27
C ILE A 77 4.66 12.39 -18.68
N TYR A 78 5.43 11.74 -17.83
CA TYR A 78 6.66 12.30 -17.26
C TYR A 78 7.79 11.27 -17.28
N THR A 79 9.01 11.75 -17.49
CA THR A 79 10.22 10.91 -17.50
C THR A 79 11.44 11.77 -17.14
N SER A 80 12.57 11.16 -16.82
CA SER A 80 13.74 11.90 -16.35
C SER A 80 14.34 12.83 -17.41
N ARG A 81 14.24 12.46 -18.71
CA ARG A 81 14.79 13.22 -19.85
C ARG A 81 14.00 12.96 -21.13
N VAL A 82 13.93 13.95 -22.02
CA VAL A 82 13.27 13.84 -23.34
C VAL A 82 13.87 12.73 -24.20
N SER A 83 15.17 12.47 -24.09
CA SER A 83 15.85 11.39 -24.83
C SER A 83 15.26 10.01 -24.53
N ASN A 84 14.57 9.83 -23.41
CA ASN A 84 13.93 8.55 -23.09
C ASN A 84 12.82 8.19 -24.09
N PHE A 85 12.25 9.18 -24.80
CA PHE A 85 11.29 8.92 -25.88
C PHE A 85 11.91 8.23 -27.10
N LEU A 86 13.23 8.29 -27.27
CA LEU A 86 13.94 7.58 -28.37
C LEU A 86 13.90 6.06 -28.21
N HIS A 87 13.56 5.55 -27.03
CA HIS A 87 13.36 4.12 -26.79
C HIS A 87 11.99 3.62 -27.25
N TYR A 88 11.09 4.52 -27.65
CA TYR A 88 9.75 4.18 -28.14
C TYR A 88 9.61 4.53 -29.61
N THR A 89 8.68 3.85 -30.29
CA THR A 89 8.36 4.20 -31.67
C THR A 89 7.58 5.52 -31.71
N PRO A 90 7.66 6.31 -32.80
CA PRO A 90 6.84 7.51 -32.96
C PRO A 90 5.32 7.25 -32.95
N PHE A 91 4.88 6.00 -33.06
CA PHE A 91 3.47 5.58 -33.05
C PHE A 91 3.05 4.94 -31.71
N MET A 92 3.89 5.02 -30.68
CA MET A 92 3.62 4.42 -29.38
C MET A 92 2.36 5.02 -28.74
N TYR A 93 1.48 4.15 -28.24
CA TYR A 93 0.29 4.54 -27.50
C TYR A 93 0.51 4.29 -26.00
N PHE A 94 0.73 5.37 -25.25
CA PHE A 94 0.90 5.32 -23.79
C PHE A 94 -0.46 5.19 -23.10
N ARG A 95 -0.58 4.24 -22.17
CA ARG A 95 -1.77 4.05 -21.32
C ARG A 95 -1.37 4.23 -19.86
N ALA A 96 -2.16 5.03 -19.14
CA ALA A 96 -2.02 5.13 -17.70
C ALA A 96 -2.52 3.85 -17.03
N GLN A 97 -1.91 3.50 -15.90
CA GLN A 97 -2.40 2.43 -15.04
C GLN A 97 -3.64 2.91 -14.28
N GLU A 98 -4.64 2.04 -14.16
CA GLU A 98 -5.84 2.30 -13.37
C GLU A 98 -5.47 2.61 -11.91
N GLN A 99 -6.08 3.66 -11.36
CA GLN A 99 -5.90 4.06 -9.97
C GLN A 99 -7.03 3.48 -9.15
N ASN A 100 -6.69 2.71 -8.12
CA ASN A 100 -7.68 2.14 -7.22
C ASN A 100 -8.01 3.13 -6.11
N LEU A 101 -9.28 3.16 -5.73
CA LEU A 101 -9.79 3.85 -4.55
C LEU A 101 -9.58 2.99 -3.31
N ALA A 102 -9.59 3.62 -2.14
CA ALA A 102 -9.32 2.93 -0.85
C ALA A 102 -10.30 1.80 -0.52
N HIS A 103 -11.49 1.80 -1.13
CA HIS A 103 -12.52 0.79 -0.93
C HIS A 103 -12.63 -0.20 -2.10
N ASP A 104 -11.75 -0.10 -3.10
CA ASP A 104 -11.73 -1.07 -4.19
C ASP A 104 -11.23 -2.41 -3.67
N SER A 105 -11.95 -3.48 -4.01
CA SER A 105 -11.56 -4.84 -3.62
C SER A 105 -10.35 -5.26 -4.44
N TYR A 106 -9.20 -5.40 -3.78
CA TYR A 106 -8.02 -6.01 -4.41
C TYR A 106 -8.30 -7.49 -4.65
N THR A 107 -8.85 -7.86 -5.80
CA THR A 107 -8.83 -9.26 -6.23
C THR A 107 -7.40 -9.58 -6.63
N PHE A 108 -6.69 -10.38 -5.84
CA PHE A 108 -5.35 -10.92 -6.11
C PHE A 108 -5.32 -11.87 -7.35
N ASP A 109 -6.14 -11.65 -8.37
CA ASP A 109 -6.27 -12.53 -9.55
C ASP A 109 -5.15 -12.32 -10.58
N HIS A 110 -4.35 -11.27 -10.47
CA HIS A 110 -3.32 -10.95 -11.45
C HIS A 110 -2.03 -11.78 -11.32
N LEU A 111 -1.79 -12.47 -10.20
CA LEU A 111 -0.60 -13.34 -10.02
C LEU A 111 -0.78 -14.76 -10.60
N ARG A 112 -1.93 -15.09 -11.19
CA ARG A 112 -2.22 -16.43 -11.74
C ARG A 112 -2.25 -16.51 -13.27
N ARG A 113 -2.13 -15.39 -13.99
CA ARG A 113 -2.23 -15.39 -15.47
C ARG A 113 -0.94 -15.60 -16.24
N ASP A 114 0.19 -15.74 -15.56
CA ASP A 114 1.48 -16.01 -16.21
C ASP A 114 2.05 -17.35 -15.68
N ASN A 115 1.52 -18.46 -16.20
CA ASN A 115 2.12 -19.80 -16.20
C ASN A 115 1.67 -20.52 -17.48
#